data_AF-A0A2N2S1J6-F1
#
_entry.id   AF-A0A2N2S1J6-F1
#
_cell.length_a   1.000
_cell.length_b   1.000
_cell.length_c   1.000
_cell.angle_alpha   90.00
_cell.angle_beta   90.00
_cell.angle_gamma   90.00
#
_symmetry.space_group_name_H-M   'P 1'
#
loop_
_entity.id
_entity.type
_entity.pdbx_description
1 polymer ?
#
loop_
_entity_poly.entity_id
_entity_poly.type
_entity_poly.pdbx_seq_one_letter_code
_entity_poly.pdbx_strand_id
1 'polypeptide(L)'
;MGRSRYKWTEAKIWKWVNEGRGQGAGAGYLPWLRVSDVPSKGFSHRIWGELTHRVHHLLSHLEYLVYLWCLMQGGLCDIREAYPLNRQDTRRIAKILGLAHPRYPGTRIDVVMTTDLLLTRPGDPATYIALAVKPSSQLADPRVIEKLAIERAYWLEHGVTFYVVTEKDLPEVVLHNFERIRFAMNLAMNPSFTVARARKLQHDLLGHLTLRQSCTYEGFCTEFDGKLGLDTGDSHYLLTNMMAHGVLTFDMERAWDVRNSMSGFRICRDALDKLAQEERFSD
;
A
#
# COMPACT_ATOMS: atom_id res chain seq x y z
N MET A 1 3.75 9.82 -26.13
CA MET A 1 2.46 9.37 -25.54
C MET A 1 2.20 7.93 -25.97
N GLY A 2 2.25 6.96 -25.06
CA GLY A 2 1.90 5.58 -25.39
C GLY A 2 0.40 5.45 -25.69
N ARG A 3 0.05 4.93 -26.88
CA ARG A 3 -1.35 4.63 -27.23
C ARG A 3 -1.87 3.56 -26.27
N SER A 4 -3.04 3.76 -25.69
CA SER A 4 -3.81 2.68 -25.05
C SER A 4 -3.86 1.50 -26.01
N ARG A 5 -3.46 0.30 -25.56
CA ARG A 5 -3.52 -0.93 -26.37
C ARG A 5 -4.95 -1.29 -26.78
N TYR A 6 -5.94 -0.63 -26.18
CA TYR A 6 -7.35 -0.87 -26.36
C TYR A 6 -8.07 0.28 -27.05
N LYS A 7 -8.88 -0.06 -28.05
CA LYS A 7 -9.98 0.76 -28.54
C LYS A 7 -11.13 0.63 -27.55
N TRP A 8 -11.43 1.68 -26.81
CA TRP A 8 -12.53 1.69 -25.84
C TRP A 8 -13.88 1.64 -26.57
N THR A 9 -14.80 0.80 -26.08
CA THR A 9 -16.17 0.62 -26.58
C THR A 9 -17.12 0.40 -25.39
N GLU A 10 -18.41 0.72 -25.54
CA GLU A 10 -19.41 0.40 -24.50
C GLU A 10 -19.49 -1.10 -24.23
N ALA A 11 -19.38 -1.94 -25.28
CA ALA A 11 -19.34 -3.39 -25.15
C ALA A 11 -18.18 -3.88 -24.26
N LYS A 12 -17.01 -3.21 -24.34
CA LYS A 12 -15.87 -3.52 -23.47
C LYS A 12 -16.13 -3.12 -22.02
N ILE A 13 -16.72 -1.95 -21.79
CA ILE A 13 -17.12 -1.51 -20.44
C ILE A 13 -18.10 -2.52 -19.83
N TRP A 14 -19.12 -2.93 -20.58
CA TRP A 14 -20.09 -3.95 -20.16
C TRP A 14 -19.43 -5.29 -19.86
N LYS A 15 -18.49 -5.74 -20.71
CA LYS A 15 -17.72 -6.95 -20.43
C LYS A 15 -17.00 -6.87 -19.09
N TRP A 16 -16.34 -5.75 -18.78
CA TRP A 16 -15.64 -5.56 -17.52
C TRP A 16 -16.55 -5.51 -16.30
N VAL A 17 -17.74 -4.92 -16.45
CA VAL A 17 -18.78 -4.97 -15.41
C VAL A 17 -19.23 -6.42 -15.16
N ASN A 18 -19.47 -7.19 -16.22
CA ASN A 18 -19.86 -8.60 -16.12
C ASN A 18 -18.76 -9.51 -15.55
N GLU A 19 -17.49 -9.11 -15.70
CA GLU A 19 -16.34 -9.75 -15.06
C GLU A 19 -16.20 -9.39 -13.56
N GLY A 20 -17.09 -8.56 -13.02
CA GLY A 20 -17.07 -8.16 -11.61
C GLY A 20 -16.05 -7.07 -11.26
N ARG A 21 -15.48 -6.37 -12.24
CA ARG A 21 -14.54 -5.28 -11.96
C ARG A 21 -15.24 -4.15 -11.19
N GLY A 22 -14.59 -3.67 -10.14
CA GLY A 22 -15.12 -2.72 -9.17
C GLY A 22 -15.94 -3.34 -8.05
N GLN A 23 -16.20 -4.64 -8.09
CA GLN A 23 -17.03 -5.35 -7.12
C GLN A 23 -16.17 -6.17 -6.15
N GLY A 24 -16.77 -6.58 -5.03
CA GLY A 24 -16.11 -7.32 -3.96
C GLY A 24 -15.47 -6.44 -2.89
N ALA A 25 -14.86 -7.10 -1.92
CA ALA A 25 -14.10 -6.52 -0.81
C ALA A 25 -12.96 -7.47 -0.42
N GLY A 26 -11.91 -6.94 0.21
CA GLY A 26 -10.74 -7.72 0.63
C GLY A 26 -10.15 -8.52 -0.53
N ALA A 27 -9.97 -9.84 -0.31
CA ALA A 27 -9.39 -10.76 -1.30
C ALA A 27 -10.25 -10.91 -2.56
N GLY A 28 -11.57 -10.70 -2.44
CA GLY A 28 -12.52 -10.81 -3.56
C GLY A 28 -12.65 -9.54 -4.40
N TYR A 29 -12.01 -8.43 -4.03
CA TYR A 29 -12.11 -7.19 -4.79
C TYR A 29 -11.31 -7.24 -6.10
N LEU A 30 -11.94 -6.79 -7.20
CA LEU A 30 -11.30 -6.68 -8.51
C LEU A 30 -11.19 -5.20 -8.91
N PRO A 31 -9.99 -4.61 -9.08
CA PRO A 31 -9.85 -3.20 -9.46
C PRO A 31 -10.38 -2.95 -10.89
N TRP A 32 -10.89 -1.75 -11.14
CA TRP A 32 -11.37 -1.37 -12.48
C TRP A 32 -10.23 -1.37 -13.50
N LEU A 33 -9.08 -0.83 -13.12
CA LEU A 33 -7.87 -0.77 -13.93
C LEU A 33 -6.79 -1.64 -13.32
N ARG A 34 -6.15 -2.48 -14.14
CA ARG A 34 -4.93 -3.21 -13.78
C ARG A 34 -3.75 -2.61 -14.51
N VAL A 35 -2.53 -2.91 -14.03
CA VAL A 35 -1.28 -2.46 -14.67
C VAL A 35 -1.19 -2.84 -16.17
N SER A 36 -1.82 -3.95 -16.58
CA SER A 36 -1.87 -4.40 -17.98
C SER A 36 -2.85 -3.60 -18.86
N ASP A 37 -3.76 -2.85 -18.25
CA ASP A 37 -4.85 -2.17 -18.96
C ASP A 37 -4.47 -0.77 -19.44
N VAL A 38 -3.45 -0.16 -18.83
CA VAL A 38 -3.02 1.21 -19.10
C VAL A 38 -1.57 1.25 -19.59
N PRO A 39 -1.23 2.08 -20.59
CA PRO A 39 0.15 2.30 -20.96
C PRO A 39 0.87 3.00 -19.80
N SER A 40 1.98 2.42 -19.34
CA SER A 40 2.77 3.01 -18.28
C SER A 40 3.32 4.38 -18.74
N LYS A 41 3.08 5.43 -17.95
CA LYS A 41 3.77 6.72 -18.06
C LYS A 41 4.94 6.85 -17.06
N GLY A 42 5.10 5.85 -16.19
CA GLY A 42 6.10 5.74 -15.14
C GLY A 42 6.11 4.31 -14.57
N PHE A 43 6.57 4.12 -13.34
CA PHE A 43 6.55 2.81 -12.69
C PHE A 43 5.16 2.45 -12.19
N SER A 44 4.70 1.27 -12.55
CA SER A 44 3.49 0.64 -12.01
C SER A 44 3.88 -0.52 -11.10
N HIS A 45 3.12 -0.76 -10.05
CA HIS A 45 3.45 -1.75 -9.03
C HIS A 45 2.38 -2.84 -8.95
N ARG A 46 2.84 -4.09 -8.85
CA ARG A 46 2.02 -5.24 -8.44
C ARG A 46 2.57 -5.74 -7.13
N ILE A 47 1.83 -5.54 -6.05
CA ILE A 47 2.28 -5.88 -4.69
C ILE A 47 1.25 -6.76 -4.02
N TRP A 48 1.73 -7.75 -3.26
CA TRP A 48 0.87 -8.47 -2.32
C TRP A 48 0.43 -7.51 -1.22
N GLY A 49 -0.87 -7.47 -0.94
CA GLY A 49 -1.43 -6.75 0.20
C GLY A 49 -1.69 -7.70 1.34
N GLU A 50 -0.93 -7.56 2.42
CA GLU A 50 -1.04 -8.41 3.61
C GLU A 50 -2.40 -8.25 4.28
N LEU A 51 -2.97 -7.04 4.26
CA LEU A 51 -4.31 -6.73 4.79
C LEU A 51 -5.45 -7.36 3.97
N THR A 52 -5.31 -7.37 2.64
CA THR A 52 -6.40 -7.72 1.72
C THR A 52 -6.27 -9.13 1.14
N HIS A 53 -5.14 -9.80 1.35
CA HIS A 53 -4.80 -11.11 0.80
C HIS A 53 -4.98 -11.20 -0.73
N ARG A 54 -4.59 -10.14 -1.45
CA ARG A 54 -4.57 -10.11 -2.92
C ARG A 54 -3.44 -9.25 -3.46
N VAL A 55 -3.21 -9.37 -4.76
CA VAL A 55 -2.28 -8.47 -5.46
C VAL A 55 -2.99 -7.16 -5.80
N HIS A 56 -2.46 -6.05 -5.31
CA HIS A 56 -2.88 -4.70 -5.69
C HIS A 56 -2.23 -4.26 -7.00
N HIS A 57 -2.94 -3.45 -7.77
CA HIS A 57 -2.48 -2.88 -9.04
C HIS A 57 -2.38 -1.35 -8.96
N LEU A 58 -1.19 -0.83 -8.65
CA LEU A 58 -0.96 0.60 -8.49
C LEU A 58 -0.31 1.15 -9.77
N LEU A 59 -0.91 2.17 -10.35
CA LEU A 59 -0.65 2.63 -11.72
C LEU A 59 0.44 3.71 -11.79
N SER A 60 0.94 4.14 -10.64
CA SER A 60 2.07 5.06 -10.50
C SER A 60 2.89 4.77 -9.24
N HIS A 61 4.14 5.26 -9.21
CA HIS A 61 4.97 5.18 -8.01
C HIS A 61 4.37 5.98 -6.85
N LEU A 62 3.73 7.12 -7.13
CA LEU A 62 3.07 7.90 -6.08
C LEU A 62 1.88 7.16 -5.47
N GLU A 63 1.07 6.47 -6.28
CA GLU A 63 0.00 5.58 -5.74
C GLU A 63 0.58 4.48 -4.84
N TYR A 64 1.75 3.94 -5.18
CA TYR A 64 2.46 2.99 -4.34
C TYR A 64 2.89 3.60 -2.99
N LEU A 65 3.49 4.80 -3.00
CA LEU A 65 3.87 5.48 -1.77
C LEU A 65 2.66 5.83 -0.89
N VAL A 66 1.55 6.30 -1.48
CA VAL A 66 0.31 6.57 -0.75
C VAL A 66 -0.29 5.29 -0.17
N TYR A 67 -0.26 4.18 -0.92
CA TYR A 67 -0.70 2.87 -0.42
C TYR A 67 0.10 2.45 0.82
N LEU A 68 1.44 2.54 0.77
CA LEU A 68 2.29 2.24 1.92
C LEU A 68 1.98 3.13 3.11
N TRP A 69 1.82 4.44 2.87
CA TRP A 69 1.45 5.38 3.91
C TRP A 69 0.12 5.01 4.58
N CYS A 70 -0.89 4.60 3.79
CA CYS A 70 -2.18 4.14 4.31
C CYS A 70 -2.05 2.89 5.18
N LEU A 71 -1.22 1.92 4.79
CA LEU A 71 -0.95 0.74 5.61
C LEU A 71 -0.31 1.12 6.95
N MET A 72 0.65 2.05 6.94
CA MET A 72 1.34 2.51 8.15
C MET A 72 0.42 3.21 9.16
N GLN A 73 -0.61 3.93 8.70
CA GLN A 73 -1.56 4.60 9.60
C GLN A 73 -2.41 3.62 10.42
N GLY A 74 -2.51 2.35 9.98
CA GLY A 74 -3.29 1.32 10.66
C GLY A 74 -4.81 1.60 10.67
N GLY A 75 -5.55 0.73 11.36
CA GLY A 75 -6.99 0.88 11.55
C GLY A 75 -7.84 0.69 10.28
N LEU A 76 -7.26 0.13 9.22
CA LEU A 76 -7.96 -0.23 7.98
C LEU A 76 -8.30 -1.72 7.99
N CYS A 77 -9.45 -2.08 7.43
CA CYS A 77 -9.82 -3.48 7.16
C CYS A 77 -9.86 -3.81 5.66
N ASP A 78 -9.86 -2.80 4.78
CA ASP A 78 -9.79 -3.01 3.34
C ASP A 78 -9.22 -1.78 2.61
N ILE A 79 -8.58 -2.03 1.47
CA ILE A 79 -8.07 -1.01 0.54
C ILE A 79 -8.46 -1.45 -0.87
N ARG A 80 -9.19 -0.60 -1.59
CA ARG A 80 -9.68 -0.89 -2.95
C ARG A 80 -9.13 0.14 -3.93
N GLU A 81 -8.14 -0.25 -4.72
CA GLU A 81 -7.50 0.61 -5.72
C GLU A 81 -8.28 0.68 -7.03
N ALA A 82 -8.17 1.80 -7.75
CA ALA A 82 -8.87 2.05 -9.01
C ALA A 82 -10.38 1.74 -8.89
N TYR A 83 -11.01 2.27 -7.86
CA TYR A 83 -12.42 2.03 -7.55
C TYR A 83 -13.33 2.77 -8.54
N PRO A 84 -14.15 2.08 -9.34
CA PRO A 84 -14.95 2.72 -10.37
C PRO A 84 -16.13 3.46 -9.76
N LEU A 85 -16.37 4.67 -10.28
CA LEU A 85 -17.52 5.48 -9.94
C LEU A 85 -18.68 5.18 -10.88
N ASN A 86 -19.92 5.24 -10.39
CA ASN A 86 -21.10 5.06 -11.24
C ASN A 86 -21.14 6.12 -12.34
N ARG A 87 -21.07 5.70 -13.61
CA ARG A 87 -21.03 6.60 -14.77
C ARG A 87 -22.26 7.49 -14.90
N GLN A 88 -23.44 7.01 -14.50
CA GLN A 88 -24.65 7.83 -14.59
C GLN A 88 -24.57 8.99 -13.59
N ASP A 89 -24.09 8.72 -12.38
CA ASP A 89 -23.87 9.74 -11.36
C ASP A 89 -22.78 10.72 -11.77
N THR A 90 -21.61 10.25 -12.23
CA THR A 90 -20.54 11.17 -12.65
C THR A 90 -20.96 12.04 -13.83
N ARG A 91 -21.77 11.52 -14.77
CA ARG A 91 -22.37 12.30 -15.87
C ARG A 91 -23.35 13.35 -15.35
N ARG A 92 -24.24 12.97 -14.43
CA ARG A 92 -25.20 13.88 -13.80
C ARG A 92 -24.47 14.99 -13.05
N ILE A 93 -23.49 14.64 -12.23
CA ILE A 93 -22.65 15.57 -11.46
C ILE A 93 -21.91 16.51 -12.40
N ALA A 94 -21.25 15.99 -13.44
CA ALA A 94 -20.56 16.82 -14.42
C ALA A 94 -21.49 17.86 -15.06
N LYS A 95 -22.73 17.46 -15.41
CA LYS A 95 -23.76 18.38 -15.94
C LYS A 95 -24.16 19.45 -14.92
N ILE A 96 -24.39 19.08 -13.65
CA ILE A 96 -24.75 20.00 -12.57
C ILE A 96 -23.63 21.03 -12.34
N LEU A 97 -22.38 20.58 -12.35
CA LEU A 97 -21.21 21.44 -12.17
C LEU A 97 -20.86 22.28 -13.41
N GLY A 98 -21.53 22.08 -14.55
CA GLY A 98 -21.19 22.74 -15.81
C GLY A 98 -19.86 22.29 -16.41
N LEU A 99 -19.38 21.09 -16.06
CA LEU A 99 -18.09 20.54 -16.46
C LEU A 99 -18.22 19.49 -17.56
N ALA A 100 -17.24 19.45 -18.47
CA ALA A 100 -17.19 18.41 -19.49
C ALA A 100 -16.81 17.05 -18.87
N HIS A 101 -17.67 16.04 -18.99
CA HIS A 101 -17.34 14.69 -18.54
C HIS A 101 -16.12 14.13 -19.31
N PRO A 102 -15.16 13.45 -18.65
CA PRO A 102 -14.01 12.86 -19.34
C PRO A 102 -14.42 11.78 -20.36
N ARG A 103 -13.69 11.73 -21.48
CA ARG A 103 -13.86 10.75 -22.57
C ARG A 103 -12.57 9.99 -22.83
N TYR A 104 -12.69 8.71 -23.21
CA TYR A 104 -11.52 7.92 -23.59
C TYR A 104 -10.85 8.52 -24.84
N PRO A 105 -9.51 8.65 -24.86
CA PRO A 105 -8.79 9.30 -25.95
C PRO A 105 -9.16 8.73 -27.33
N GLY A 106 -9.45 9.61 -28.29
CA GLY A 106 -9.81 9.21 -29.66
C GLY A 106 -11.22 8.61 -29.79
N THR A 107 -12.08 8.73 -28.78
CA THR A 107 -13.47 8.22 -28.81
C THR A 107 -14.47 9.26 -28.32
N ARG A 108 -15.77 9.01 -28.55
CA ARG A 108 -16.87 9.77 -27.95
C ARG A 108 -17.40 9.15 -26.64
N ILE A 109 -16.71 8.15 -26.12
CA ILE A 109 -17.19 7.33 -25.01
C ILE A 109 -16.73 7.94 -23.70
N ASP A 110 -17.68 8.24 -22.83
CA ASP A 110 -17.40 8.75 -21.50
C ASP A 110 -16.69 7.69 -20.65
N VAL A 111 -15.66 8.12 -19.94
CA VAL A 111 -14.80 7.28 -19.10
C VAL A 111 -15.59 6.72 -17.91
N VAL A 112 -15.34 5.47 -17.52
CA VAL A 112 -15.62 5.06 -16.13
C VAL A 112 -14.54 5.72 -15.27
N MET A 113 -14.91 6.81 -14.59
CA MET A 113 -14.00 7.48 -13.66
C MET A 113 -13.68 6.53 -12.51
N THR A 114 -12.47 6.64 -11.96
CA THR A 114 -12.02 5.82 -10.85
C THR A 114 -11.39 6.69 -9.77
N THR A 115 -11.57 6.28 -8.52
CA THR A 115 -10.79 6.79 -7.39
C THR A 115 -9.58 5.91 -7.17
N ASP A 116 -8.43 6.54 -6.92
CA ASP A 116 -7.15 5.84 -6.88
C ASP A 116 -7.10 4.85 -5.72
N LEU A 117 -7.52 5.25 -4.50
CA LEU A 117 -7.67 4.36 -3.35
C LEU A 117 -8.97 4.65 -2.57
N LEU A 118 -9.77 3.62 -2.33
CA LEU A 118 -10.90 3.66 -1.39
C LEU A 118 -10.56 2.83 -0.15
N LEU A 119 -10.36 3.52 0.97
CA LEU A 119 -10.03 2.94 2.26
C LEU A 119 -11.29 2.59 3.03
N THR A 120 -11.27 1.46 3.75
CA THR A 120 -12.36 1.04 4.63
C THR A 120 -11.84 0.88 6.06
N ARG A 121 -12.50 1.53 7.02
CA ARG A 121 -12.26 1.35 8.45
C ARG A 121 -13.37 0.49 9.05
N PRO A 122 -13.05 -0.45 9.96
CA PRO A 122 -14.05 -1.28 10.61
C PRO A 122 -14.98 -0.43 11.49
N GLY A 123 -16.22 -0.88 11.63
CA GLY A 123 -17.27 -0.20 12.40
C GLY A 123 -18.65 -0.72 11.99
N ASP A 124 -19.69 -0.31 12.73
CA ASP A 124 -21.08 -0.56 12.38
C ASP A 124 -21.87 0.77 12.37
N PRO A 125 -22.11 1.38 11.18
CA PRO A 125 -21.64 0.94 9.87
C PRO A 125 -20.12 1.19 9.68
N ALA A 126 -19.51 0.47 8.73
CA ALA A 126 -18.14 0.74 8.31
C ALA A 126 -18.01 2.15 7.73
N THR A 127 -16.83 2.76 7.89
CA THR A 127 -16.57 4.12 7.37
C THR A 127 -15.56 4.08 6.23
N TYR A 128 -15.73 5.01 5.28
CA TYR A 128 -14.95 5.05 4.04
C TYR A 128 -14.21 6.38 3.88
N ILE A 129 -13.03 6.30 3.28
CA ILE A 129 -12.22 7.46 2.88
C ILE A 129 -11.76 7.25 1.44
N ALA A 130 -12.06 8.20 0.57
CA ALA A 130 -11.66 8.19 -0.83
C ALA A 130 -10.45 9.10 -1.04
N LEU A 131 -9.41 8.55 -1.70
CA LEU A 131 -8.18 9.28 -2.00
C LEU A 131 -7.96 9.33 -3.51
N ALA A 132 -7.85 10.55 -4.05
CA ALA A 132 -7.25 10.78 -5.35
C ALA A 132 -5.77 11.13 -5.18
N VAL A 133 -4.91 10.45 -5.92
CA VAL A 133 -3.45 10.61 -5.84
C VAL A 133 -2.96 11.36 -7.07
N LYS A 134 -2.38 12.55 -6.88
CA LYS A 134 -1.92 13.38 -7.99
C LYS A 134 -0.60 14.07 -7.63
N PRO A 135 0.39 14.10 -8.55
CA PRO A 135 1.56 14.94 -8.35
C PRO A 135 1.12 16.40 -8.17
N SER A 136 1.74 17.12 -7.24
CA SER A 136 1.38 18.52 -6.96
C SER A 136 1.51 19.42 -8.21
N SER A 137 2.44 19.09 -9.10
CA SER A 137 2.64 19.75 -10.40
C SER A 137 1.46 19.61 -11.35
N GLN A 138 0.64 18.56 -11.23
CA GLN A 138 -0.56 18.36 -12.06
C GLN A 138 -1.76 19.19 -11.57
N LEU A 139 -1.73 19.71 -10.34
CA LEU A 139 -2.84 20.49 -9.79
C LEU A 139 -2.94 21.90 -10.40
N ALA A 140 -1.96 22.32 -11.20
CA ALA A 140 -2.05 23.53 -12.01
C ALA A 140 -2.87 23.34 -13.30
N ASP A 141 -3.14 22.11 -13.73
CA ASP A 141 -3.93 21.83 -14.93
C ASP A 141 -5.43 21.96 -14.63
N PRO A 142 -6.15 22.94 -15.21
CA PRO A 142 -7.58 23.10 -15.00
C PRO A 142 -8.36 21.82 -15.29
N ARG A 143 -7.94 21.04 -16.29
CA ARG A 143 -8.63 19.80 -16.64
C ARG A 143 -8.46 18.72 -15.58
N VAL A 144 -7.35 18.72 -14.84
CA VAL A 144 -7.17 17.84 -13.68
C VAL A 144 -8.12 18.27 -12.56
N ILE A 145 -8.19 19.57 -12.26
CA ILE A 145 -9.09 20.13 -11.24
C ILE A 145 -10.56 19.84 -11.54
N GLU A 146 -11.01 19.99 -12.78
CA GLU A 146 -12.39 19.67 -13.18
C GLU A 146 -12.76 18.20 -12.91
N LYS A 147 -11.84 17.26 -13.22
CA LYS A 147 -12.07 15.84 -12.95
C LYS A 147 -12.13 15.55 -11.45
N LEU A 148 -11.22 16.16 -10.68
CA LEU A 148 -11.22 16.05 -9.21
C LEU A 148 -12.49 16.65 -8.60
N ALA A 149 -13.06 17.71 -9.18
CA ALA A 149 -14.31 18.29 -8.71
C ALA A 149 -15.50 17.34 -8.88
N ILE A 150 -15.58 16.64 -10.02
CA ILE A 150 -16.61 15.61 -10.26
C ILE A 150 -16.46 14.46 -9.27
N GLU A 151 -15.23 13.97 -9.08
CA GLU A 151 -14.93 12.88 -8.14
C GLU A 151 -15.24 13.26 -6.69
N ARG A 152 -14.83 14.46 -6.26
CA ARG A 152 -15.15 15.00 -4.93
C ARG A 152 -16.66 15.09 -4.71
N ALA A 153 -17.39 15.66 -5.67
CA ALA A 153 -18.84 15.77 -5.58
C ALA A 153 -19.52 14.40 -5.50
N TYR A 154 -19.02 13.41 -6.26
CA TYR A 154 -19.50 12.03 -6.18
C TYR A 154 -19.39 11.48 -4.77
N TRP A 155 -18.22 11.56 -4.13
CA TRP A 155 -18.05 11.01 -2.78
C TRP A 155 -18.83 11.75 -1.70
N LEU A 156 -18.93 13.09 -1.82
CA LEU A 156 -19.72 13.88 -0.89
C LEU A 156 -21.22 13.56 -0.97
N GLU A 157 -21.78 13.31 -2.17
CA GLU A 157 -23.15 12.83 -2.32
C GLU A 157 -23.39 11.46 -1.63
N HIS A 158 -22.33 10.66 -1.46
CA HIS A 158 -22.36 9.35 -0.79
C HIS A 158 -21.96 9.42 0.70
N GLY A 159 -21.76 10.62 1.26
CA GLY A 159 -21.34 10.79 2.66
C GLY A 159 -19.91 10.30 2.95
N VAL A 160 -19.07 10.15 1.93
CA VAL A 160 -17.68 9.68 2.04
C VAL A 160 -16.73 10.87 2.00
N THR A 161 -15.75 10.87 2.91
CA THR A 161 -14.72 11.91 2.93
C THR A 161 -13.77 11.71 1.76
N PHE A 162 -13.46 12.80 1.05
CA PHE A 162 -12.58 12.80 -0.13
C PHE A 162 -11.34 13.67 0.11
N TYR A 163 -10.16 13.13 -0.16
CA TYR A 163 -8.90 13.85 -0.12
C TYR A 163 -8.14 13.73 -1.44
N VAL A 164 -7.38 14.79 -1.77
CA VAL A 164 -6.35 14.74 -2.79
C VAL A 164 -5.01 14.64 -2.07
N VAL A 165 -4.23 13.61 -2.39
CA VAL A 165 -2.91 13.36 -1.78
C VAL A 165 -1.84 13.55 -2.85
N THR A 166 -0.78 14.26 -2.48
CA THR A 166 0.37 14.58 -3.32
C THR A 166 1.66 14.05 -2.70
N GLU A 167 2.76 14.09 -3.44
CA GLU A 167 4.09 13.78 -2.94
C GLU A 167 4.52 14.66 -1.76
N LYS A 168 3.94 15.86 -1.61
CA LYS A 168 4.25 16.79 -0.52
C LYS A 168 3.61 16.42 0.81
N ASP A 169 2.59 15.57 0.77
CA ASP A 169 1.88 15.10 1.97
C ASP A 169 2.55 13.87 2.59
N LEU A 170 3.59 13.33 1.94
CA LEU A 170 4.21 12.06 2.28
C LEU A 170 5.56 12.23 3.00
N PRO A 171 5.79 11.52 4.11
CA PRO A 171 7.09 11.51 4.77
C PRO A 171 8.05 10.56 4.02
N GLU A 172 8.74 11.08 3.00
CA GLU A 172 9.56 10.28 2.07
C GLU A 172 10.55 9.33 2.78
N VAL A 173 11.29 9.83 3.77
CA VAL A 173 12.27 9.03 4.53
C VAL A 173 11.60 7.89 5.28
N VAL A 174 10.45 8.16 5.92
CA VAL A 174 9.68 7.17 6.66
C VAL A 174 9.15 6.10 5.71
N LEU A 175 8.64 6.47 4.55
CA LEU A 175 8.13 5.52 3.55
C LEU A 175 9.25 4.68 2.94
N HIS A 176 10.42 5.26 2.69
CA HIS A 176 11.59 4.52 2.23
C HIS A 176 12.04 3.48 3.26
N ASN A 177 12.12 3.87 4.54
CA ASN A 177 12.44 2.95 5.62
C ASN A 177 11.37 1.86 5.77
N PHE A 178 10.09 2.21 5.64
CA PHE A 178 9.00 1.24 5.71
C PHE A 178 9.02 0.23 4.57
N GLU A 179 9.28 0.70 3.33
CA GLU A 179 9.47 -0.17 2.18
C GLU A 179 10.59 -1.19 2.40
N ARG A 180 11.68 -0.76 3.04
CA ARG A 180 12.81 -1.64 3.36
C ARG A 180 12.49 -2.70 4.40
N ILE A 181 11.46 -2.49 5.24
CA ILE A 181 11.10 -3.47 6.28
C ILE A 181 9.86 -4.30 5.94
N ARG A 182 8.97 -3.81 5.09
CA ARG A 182 7.69 -4.48 4.82
C ARG A 182 7.82 -5.87 4.20
N PHE A 183 8.91 -6.15 3.47
CA PHE A 183 9.09 -7.44 2.78
C PHE A 183 9.16 -8.63 3.76
N ALA A 184 9.53 -8.37 5.01
CA ALA A 184 9.60 -9.40 6.06
C ALA A 184 8.33 -9.46 6.92
N MET A 185 7.25 -8.74 6.60
CA MET A 185 6.01 -8.74 7.40
C MET A 185 5.41 -10.13 7.58
N ASN A 186 5.46 -10.96 6.53
CA ASN A 186 4.93 -12.32 6.58
C ASN A 186 6.06 -13.36 6.64
N LEU A 187 6.35 -13.86 7.84
CA LEU A 187 7.38 -14.87 8.07
C LEU A 187 7.21 -16.14 7.22
N ALA A 188 5.97 -16.52 6.87
CA ALA A 188 5.71 -17.72 6.08
C ALA A 188 6.24 -17.61 4.63
N MET A 189 6.62 -16.41 4.19
CA MET A 189 7.25 -16.21 2.88
C MET A 189 8.72 -16.57 2.85
N ASN A 190 9.38 -16.76 3.99
CA ASN A 190 10.78 -17.19 4.04
C ASN A 190 10.88 -18.72 4.05
N PRO A 191 11.53 -19.36 3.05
CA PRO A 191 11.66 -20.81 2.99
C PRO A 191 12.68 -21.40 3.97
N SER A 192 13.58 -20.60 4.56
CA SER A 192 14.67 -21.05 5.43
C SER A 192 14.17 -21.64 6.76
N PHE A 193 12.97 -21.27 7.21
CA PHE A 193 12.43 -21.70 8.49
C PHE A 193 10.91 -21.65 8.54
N THR A 194 10.33 -22.49 9.41
CA THR A 194 8.92 -22.38 9.77
C THR A 194 8.67 -21.14 10.63
N VAL A 195 7.44 -20.64 10.67
CA VAL A 195 7.05 -19.51 11.54
C VAL A 195 7.41 -19.80 13.00
N ALA A 196 7.12 -21.00 13.51
CA ALA A 196 7.47 -21.39 14.87
C ALA A 196 8.99 -21.36 15.14
N ARG A 197 9.83 -21.76 14.15
CA ARG A 197 11.29 -21.65 14.27
C ARG A 197 11.74 -20.19 14.23
N ALA A 198 11.16 -19.38 13.36
CA ALA A 198 11.45 -17.95 13.27
C ALA A 198 11.19 -17.23 14.59
N ARG A 199 10.07 -17.52 15.27
CA ARG A 199 9.73 -16.92 16.57
C ARG A 199 10.75 -17.26 17.66
N LYS A 200 11.20 -18.51 17.72
CA LYS A 200 12.27 -18.93 18.64
C LYS A 200 13.57 -18.17 18.36
N LEU A 201 13.97 -18.10 17.10
CA LEU A 201 15.17 -17.35 16.70
C LEU A 201 15.04 -15.85 17.03
N GLN A 202 13.87 -15.24 16.81
CA GLN A 202 13.62 -13.84 17.20
C GLN A 202 13.75 -13.62 18.70
N HIS A 203 13.19 -14.53 19.51
CA HIS A 203 13.34 -14.48 20.95
C HIS A 203 14.81 -14.55 21.38
N ASP A 204 15.59 -15.46 20.79
CA ASP A 204 17.02 -15.59 21.06
C ASP A 204 17.79 -14.32 20.65
N LEU A 205 17.50 -13.76 19.47
CA LEU A 205 18.09 -12.52 18.99
C LEU A 205 17.82 -11.33 19.94
N LEU A 206 16.61 -11.20 20.48
CA LEU A 206 16.26 -10.14 21.44
C LEU A 206 17.19 -10.16 22.67
N GLY A 207 17.54 -11.35 23.17
CA GLY A 207 18.46 -11.52 24.30
C GLY A 207 19.87 -11.00 24.02
N HIS A 208 20.29 -10.95 22.75
CA HIS A 208 21.62 -10.52 22.35
C HIS A 208 21.70 -9.04 21.93
N LEU A 209 20.60 -8.44 21.50
CA LEU A 209 20.54 -7.04 21.05
C LEU A 209 21.07 -6.06 22.09
N THR A 210 20.75 -6.27 23.36
CA THR A 210 21.18 -5.41 24.48
C THR A 210 22.69 -5.45 24.71
N LEU A 211 23.34 -6.57 24.36
CA LEU A 211 24.77 -6.82 24.61
C LEU A 211 25.68 -6.43 23.43
N ARG A 212 25.10 -5.98 22.31
CA ARG A 212 25.81 -5.75 21.04
C ARG A 212 25.53 -4.38 20.44
N GLN A 213 25.29 -3.36 21.26
CA GLN A 213 24.96 -2.01 20.77
C GLN A 213 26.12 -1.30 20.04
N SER A 214 27.37 -1.73 20.23
CA SER A 214 28.55 -1.09 19.63
C SER A 214 28.87 -1.56 18.21
N CYS A 215 28.32 -2.69 17.75
CA CYS A 215 28.54 -3.16 16.38
C CYS A 215 27.58 -2.50 15.38
N THR A 216 27.85 -2.67 14.09
CA THR A 216 26.94 -2.28 13.01
C THR A 216 25.81 -3.29 12.88
N TYR A 217 24.69 -2.87 12.29
CA TYR A 217 23.55 -3.77 12.03
C TYR A 217 23.94 -4.94 11.12
N GLU A 218 24.69 -4.67 10.06
CA GLU A 218 25.23 -5.70 9.17
C GLU A 218 26.15 -6.66 9.92
N GLY A 219 27.07 -6.14 10.74
CA GLY A 219 27.98 -6.96 11.55
C GLY A 219 27.24 -7.85 12.55
N PHE A 220 26.17 -7.33 13.16
CA PHE A 220 25.27 -8.12 14.01
C PHE A 220 24.61 -9.25 13.21
N CYS A 221 24.03 -8.96 12.04
CA CYS A 221 23.37 -9.97 11.21
C CYS A 221 24.36 -11.07 10.79
N THR A 222 25.54 -10.70 10.29
CA THR A 222 26.56 -11.66 9.86
C THR A 222 27.07 -12.53 11.02
N GLU A 223 27.27 -11.96 12.21
CA GLU A 223 27.66 -12.70 13.40
C GLU A 223 26.59 -13.75 13.77
N PHE A 224 25.32 -13.37 13.75
CA PHE A 224 24.22 -14.25 14.17
C PHE A 224 23.81 -15.28 13.13
N ASP A 225 23.92 -14.97 11.84
CA ASP A 225 23.76 -15.97 10.78
C ASP A 225 24.79 -17.09 10.97
N GLY A 226 26.06 -16.74 11.21
CA GLY A 226 27.11 -17.72 11.46
C GLY A 226 26.93 -18.50 12.77
N LYS A 227 26.56 -17.83 13.87
CA LYS A 227 26.39 -18.47 15.18
C LYS A 227 25.20 -19.42 15.25
N LEU A 228 24.11 -19.10 14.56
CA LEU A 228 22.87 -19.87 14.60
C LEU A 228 22.76 -20.87 13.43
N GLY A 229 23.78 -20.93 12.57
CA GLY A 229 23.80 -21.79 11.39
C GLY A 229 22.68 -21.46 10.40
N LEU A 230 22.39 -20.17 10.24
CA LEU A 230 21.38 -19.65 9.31
C LEU A 230 22.03 -19.28 7.97
N ASP A 231 21.21 -19.15 6.94
CA ASP A 231 21.67 -18.65 5.66
C ASP A 231 21.97 -17.15 5.75
N THR A 232 22.86 -16.67 4.89
CA THR A 232 23.21 -15.23 4.85
C THR A 232 21.96 -14.40 4.59
N GLY A 233 21.64 -13.51 5.53
CA GLY A 233 20.49 -12.60 5.46
C GLY A 233 19.27 -13.04 6.28
N ASP A 234 19.27 -14.25 6.86
CA ASP A 234 18.16 -14.73 7.68
C ASP A 234 17.99 -13.90 8.96
N SER A 235 19.07 -13.53 9.64
CA SER A 235 19.01 -12.63 10.80
C SER A 235 18.47 -11.26 10.41
N HIS A 236 18.82 -10.75 9.23
CA HIS A 236 18.26 -9.50 8.72
C HIS A 236 16.75 -9.64 8.51
N TYR A 237 16.28 -10.74 7.92
CA TYR A 237 14.85 -11.02 7.74
C TYR A 237 14.10 -11.06 9.08
N LEU A 238 14.64 -11.77 10.07
CA LEU A 238 14.04 -11.90 11.41
C LEU A 238 13.96 -10.56 12.16
N LEU A 239 15.04 -9.78 12.15
CA LEU A 239 15.08 -8.43 12.75
C LEU A 239 14.10 -7.49 12.03
N THR A 240 14.05 -7.57 10.70
CA THR A 240 13.17 -6.74 9.88
C THR A 240 11.70 -7.05 10.12
N ASN A 241 11.34 -8.33 10.29
CA ASN A 241 10.01 -8.72 10.73
C ASN A 241 9.67 -8.12 12.11
N MET A 242 10.60 -8.18 13.07
CA MET A 242 10.42 -7.54 14.38
C MET A 242 10.24 -6.02 14.26
N MET A 243 10.90 -5.36 13.31
CA MET A 243 10.69 -3.93 13.04
C MET A 243 9.31 -3.65 12.46
N ALA A 244 8.88 -4.43 11.49
CA ALA A 244 7.58 -4.26 10.83
C ALA A 244 6.40 -4.41 11.81
N HIS A 245 6.56 -5.24 12.85
CA HIS A 245 5.56 -5.47 13.89
C HIS A 245 5.79 -4.65 15.17
N GLY A 246 6.75 -3.72 15.15
CA GLY A 246 7.03 -2.83 16.27
C GLY A 246 7.51 -3.56 17.54
N VAL A 247 8.09 -4.74 17.40
CA VAL A 247 8.83 -5.46 18.46
C VAL A 247 10.19 -4.79 18.67
N LEU A 248 10.84 -4.42 17.56
CA LEU A 248 12.06 -3.64 17.51
C LEU A 248 11.76 -2.29 16.87
N THR A 249 12.18 -1.19 17.48
CA THR A 249 11.93 0.16 16.95
C THR A 249 13.23 0.86 16.62
N PHE A 250 13.18 1.76 15.63
CA PHE A 250 14.27 2.65 15.26
C PHE A 250 13.69 3.99 14.80
N ASP A 251 14.55 5.00 14.64
CA ASP A 251 14.14 6.31 14.15
C ASP A 251 13.80 6.24 12.65
N MET A 252 12.51 6.12 12.34
CA MET A 252 11.99 6.04 10.97
C MET A 252 12.13 7.37 10.21
N GLU A 253 12.33 8.50 10.90
CA GLU A 253 12.46 9.82 10.27
C GLU A 253 13.88 10.09 9.77
N ARG A 254 14.85 9.25 10.17
CA ARG A 254 16.22 9.32 9.69
C ARG A 254 16.48 8.24 8.66
N ALA A 255 17.20 8.59 7.61
CA ALA A 255 17.68 7.61 6.64
C ALA A 255 18.52 6.56 7.37
N TRP A 256 18.07 5.31 7.31
CA TRP A 256 18.75 4.17 7.93
C TRP A 256 19.57 3.41 6.89
N ASP A 257 20.70 2.83 7.28
CA ASP A 257 21.57 1.99 6.47
C ASP A 257 22.08 0.83 7.33
N VAL A 258 22.34 -0.32 6.73
CA VAL A 258 22.80 -1.52 7.45
C VAL A 258 24.17 -1.32 8.13
N ARG A 259 24.94 -0.31 7.73
CA ARG A 259 26.21 0.08 8.37
C ARG A 259 26.01 0.94 9.62
N ASN A 260 24.78 1.39 9.92
CA ASN A 260 24.51 2.10 11.16
C ASN A 260 24.67 1.17 12.38
N SER A 261 24.92 1.78 13.53
CA SER A 261 25.12 1.07 14.80
C SER A 261 23.82 0.45 15.30
N MET A 262 23.94 -0.73 15.93
CA MET A 262 22.84 -1.38 16.65
C MET A 262 22.28 -0.55 17.81
N SER A 263 23.05 0.42 18.30
CA SER A 263 22.58 1.39 19.31
C SER A 263 21.41 2.27 18.86
N GLY A 264 21.08 2.30 17.56
CA GLY A 264 19.90 2.98 17.02
C GLY A 264 18.58 2.25 17.27
N PHE A 265 18.62 0.98 17.69
CA PHE A 265 17.43 0.15 17.87
C PHE A 265 17.00 0.04 19.34
N ARG A 266 15.70 -0.08 19.57
CA ARG A 266 15.10 -0.19 20.90
C ARG A 266 14.06 -1.32 20.91
N ILE A 267 14.19 -2.23 21.88
CA ILE A 267 13.20 -3.27 22.11
C ILE A 267 11.97 -2.62 22.76
N CYS A 268 10.78 -2.87 22.20
CA CYS A 268 9.54 -2.40 22.79
C CYS A 268 9.26 -3.08 24.13
N ARG A 269 8.59 -2.38 25.06
CA ARG A 269 8.31 -2.91 26.40
C ARG A 269 7.43 -4.17 26.36
N ASP A 270 6.55 -4.25 25.38
CA ASP A 270 5.62 -5.35 25.10
C ASP A 270 6.13 -6.28 23.98
N ALA A 271 7.44 -6.28 23.69
CA ALA A 271 8.02 -7.05 22.60
C ALA A 271 7.68 -8.54 22.64
N LEU A 272 7.71 -9.16 23.83
CA LEU A 272 7.38 -10.58 24.00
C LEU A 272 5.89 -10.86 23.78
N ASP A 273 5.01 -9.96 24.24
CA ASP A 273 3.57 -10.08 24.04
C ASP A 273 3.21 -9.96 22.56
N LYS A 274 3.85 -9.02 21.83
CA LYS A 274 3.69 -8.85 20.38
C LYS A 274 4.12 -10.08 19.60
N LEU A 275 5.26 -10.68 19.93
CA LEU A 275 5.71 -11.92 19.31
C LEU A 275 4.73 -13.09 19.54
N ALA A 276 4.06 -13.13 20.70
CA ALA A 276 3.11 -14.17 21.07
C ALA A 276 1.68 -13.96 20.50
N GLN A 277 1.26 -12.72 20.24
CA GLN A 277 -0.07 -12.42 19.70
C GLN A 277 -0.25 -12.84 18.23
N GLU A 278 0.82 -12.80 17.43
CA GLU A 278 0.78 -13.18 16.02
C GLU A 278 0.70 -14.69 15.75
N GLU A 279 0.99 -15.53 16.75
CA GLU A 279 0.77 -16.98 16.64
C GLU A 279 -0.72 -17.33 16.49
N ARG A 280 -1.64 -16.46 16.96
CA ARG A 280 -3.09 -16.74 16.96
C ARG A 280 -3.83 -16.38 15.68
N PHE A 281 -3.18 -15.66 14.76
CA PHE A 281 -3.78 -15.23 13.48
C PHE A 281 -3.21 -16.01 12.28
N SER A 282 -2.38 -17.02 12.54
CA SER A 282 -1.71 -17.84 11.52
C SER A 282 -2.30 -19.26 11.38
N ASP A 283 -3.37 -19.57 12.14
CA ASP A 283 -4.15 -20.81 12.08
C ASP A 283 -5.46 -20.63 11.29
#